data_AF-A0A497M1N8-F1
#
_entry.id   AF-A0A497M1N8-F1
#
_cell.length_a   1.000
_cell.length_b   1.000
_cell.length_c   1.000
_cell.angle_alpha   90.00
_cell.angle_beta   90.00
_cell.angle_gamma   90.00
#
_symmetry.space_group_name_H-M   'P 1'
#
loop_
_entity.id
_entity.type
_entity.pdbx_description
1 polymer ?
#
loop_
_entity_poly.entity_id
_entity_poly.type
_entity_poly.pdbx_seq_one_letter_code
_entity_poly.pdbx_strand_id
1 'polypeptide(L)'
;MKTYRKGRIPRFKVKKVEKPPYIIDKSKLHRFHSRNTVFERVMWDPSWKGYNRMYDENVPNMVIDGKPGYSRVDFALAYASWIVHDAFEGGFSWKKIKPYRTSVDTIGIDWTKTKYDVNDTREMSKQVKRAARLFGASLVGICKLNREWLYADVDVPEKFENAIVMAIAMDADGIATSPAVPAAAATGVGYSRMAFTLACVGEFIRNLGYEAIQCGNDTALSIPLAIDAGLGELGRNGLLITPQYGPRVRLCKI
;
A
#
# COMPACT_ATOMS: atom_id res chain seq x y z
N MET A 1 8.76 -7.53 32.56
CA MET A 1 8.19 -6.84 31.38
C MET A 1 9.31 -6.02 30.72
N LYS A 2 9.92 -6.51 29.62
CA LYS A 2 10.92 -5.72 28.89
C LYS A 2 10.18 -4.66 28.08
N THR A 3 10.35 -3.40 28.46
CA THR A 3 9.85 -2.23 27.71
C THR A 3 10.29 -2.32 26.25
N TYR A 4 9.33 -2.36 25.33
CA TYR A 4 9.56 -2.25 23.89
C TYR A 4 10.36 -0.96 23.62
N ARG A 5 11.68 -1.08 23.44
CA ARG A 5 12.48 0.03 22.91
C ARG A 5 11.95 0.26 21.49
N LYS A 6 11.34 1.42 21.24
CA LYS A 6 11.19 1.95 19.88
C LYS A 6 12.60 1.93 19.26
N GLY A 7 12.89 0.91 18.47
CA GLY A 7 14.19 0.76 17.83
C GLY A 7 14.46 2.04 17.04
N ARG A 8 15.57 2.72 17.32
CA ARG A 8 16.01 3.82 16.47
C ARG A 8 16.22 3.23 15.08
N ILE A 9 15.42 3.67 14.11
CA ILE A 9 15.65 3.35 12.70
C ILE A 9 17.10 3.75 12.39
N PRO A 10 17.95 2.83 11.92
CA PRO A 10 19.35 3.15 11.69
C PRO A 10 19.47 4.28 10.67
N ARG A 11 20.41 5.21 10.90
CA ARG A 11 20.69 6.28 9.94
C ARG A 11 21.63 5.73 8.86
N PHE A 12 21.06 5.45 7.70
CA PHE A 12 21.82 5.05 6.52
C PHE A 12 22.17 6.26 5.66
N LYS A 13 23.40 6.31 5.13
CA LYS A 13 23.73 7.19 4.02
C LYS A 13 23.35 6.47 2.72
N VAL A 14 22.25 6.89 2.10
CA VAL A 14 21.80 6.35 0.81
C VAL A 14 22.20 7.33 -0.28
N LYS A 15 22.92 6.86 -1.29
CA LYS A 15 23.27 7.66 -2.47
C LYS A 15 22.00 7.96 -3.25
N LYS A 16 21.78 9.24 -3.59
CA LYS A 16 20.71 9.63 -4.52
C LYS A 16 21.20 9.46 -5.95
N VAL A 17 20.32 8.98 -6.81
CA VAL A 17 20.55 8.83 -8.25
C VAL A 17 19.48 9.63 -8.99
N GLU A 18 19.83 10.15 -10.17
CA GLU A 18 18.91 10.93 -11.00
C GLU A 18 17.93 10.07 -11.80
N LYS A 19 18.31 8.82 -12.08
CA LYS A 19 17.52 7.85 -12.83
C LYS A 19 17.34 6.57 -12.01
N PRO A 20 16.22 5.84 -12.17
CA PRO A 20 16.03 4.56 -11.51
C PRO A 20 17.16 3.57 -11.85
N PRO A 21 17.54 2.66 -10.93
CA PRO A 21 18.66 1.74 -11.11
C PRO A 21 18.33 0.53 -12.01
N TYR A 22 17.22 0.55 -12.74
CA TYR A 22 16.82 -0.51 -13.66
C TYR A 22 16.91 -0.05 -15.12
N ILE A 23 17.02 -1.02 -16.04
CA ILE A 23 17.01 -0.79 -17.48
C ILE A 23 15.68 -1.30 -18.03
N ILE A 24 15.00 -0.49 -18.84
CA ILE A 24 13.79 -0.90 -19.56
C ILE A 24 14.16 -1.22 -21.00
N ASP A 25 13.86 -2.44 -21.42
CA ASP A 25 13.81 -2.80 -22.84
C ASP A 25 12.42 -2.47 -23.40
N LYS A 26 12.29 -1.29 -24.03
CA LYS A 26 11.02 -0.81 -24.58
C LYS A 26 10.46 -1.68 -25.71
N SER A 27 11.28 -2.54 -26.32
CA SER A 27 10.80 -3.49 -27.34
C SER A 27 10.05 -4.68 -26.75
N LYS A 28 10.23 -4.92 -25.43
CA LYS A 28 9.63 -6.06 -24.71
C LYS A 28 8.64 -5.63 -23.63
N LEU A 29 8.83 -4.44 -23.07
CA LEU A 29 7.94 -3.94 -22.03
C LEU A 29 6.59 -3.60 -22.63
N HIS A 30 5.56 -4.24 -22.09
CA HIS A 30 4.17 -3.88 -22.31
C HIS A 30 3.49 -3.78 -20.94
N ARG A 31 2.47 -2.92 -20.84
CA ARG A 31 1.67 -2.82 -19.63
C ARG A 31 1.10 -4.19 -19.26
N PHE A 32 1.22 -4.55 -17.99
CA PHE A 32 0.78 -5.84 -17.48
C PHE A 32 -0.72 -5.83 -17.26
N HIS A 33 -1.45 -6.86 -17.69
CA HIS A 33 -2.89 -6.95 -17.43
C HIS A 33 -3.12 -7.51 -16.01
N SER A 34 -3.91 -6.82 -15.18
CA SER A 34 -4.12 -7.18 -13.76
C SER A 34 -4.63 -8.62 -13.57
N ARG A 35 -5.46 -9.10 -14.49
CA ARG A 35 -5.98 -10.48 -14.52
C ARG A 35 -4.88 -11.54 -14.55
N ASN A 36 -3.68 -11.21 -15.04
CA ASN A 36 -2.57 -12.15 -15.13
C ASN A 36 -1.78 -12.28 -13.83
N THR A 37 -2.10 -11.50 -12.78
CA THR A 37 -1.55 -11.75 -11.44
C THR A 37 -1.99 -13.14 -10.97
N VAL A 38 -1.20 -13.78 -10.10
CA VAL A 38 -1.55 -15.12 -9.60
C VAL A 38 -2.88 -15.12 -8.84
N PHE A 39 -3.24 -14.02 -8.18
CA PHE A 39 -4.48 -13.87 -7.41
C PHE A 39 -5.72 -13.74 -8.29
N GLU A 40 -5.61 -13.10 -9.45
CA GLU A 40 -6.71 -13.07 -10.41
C GLU A 40 -6.76 -14.36 -11.23
N ARG A 41 -5.59 -14.86 -11.66
CA ARG A 41 -5.48 -16.04 -12.51
C ARG A 41 -6.06 -17.30 -11.86
N VAL A 42 -5.96 -17.46 -10.54
CA VAL A 42 -6.61 -18.57 -9.82
C VAL A 42 -8.13 -18.60 -10.02
N MET A 43 -8.75 -17.45 -10.28
CA MET A 43 -10.20 -17.30 -10.40
C MET A 43 -10.72 -17.57 -11.81
N TRP A 44 -9.92 -17.37 -12.87
CA TRP A 44 -10.44 -17.40 -14.25
C TRP A 44 -9.73 -18.34 -15.21
N ASP A 45 -8.53 -18.87 -14.88
CA ASP A 45 -7.77 -19.73 -15.79
C ASP A 45 -7.92 -21.22 -15.46
N PRO A 46 -8.86 -21.95 -16.09
CA PRO A 46 -9.06 -23.38 -15.83
C PRO A 46 -7.90 -24.26 -16.31
N SER A 47 -6.98 -23.73 -17.14
CA SER A 47 -5.78 -24.47 -17.55
C SER A 47 -4.71 -24.53 -16.46
N TRP A 48 -4.81 -23.65 -15.45
CA TRP A 48 -3.86 -23.61 -14.34
C TRP A 48 -4.18 -24.67 -13.29
N LYS A 49 -3.18 -25.45 -12.86
CA LYS A 49 -3.34 -26.55 -11.88
C LYS A 49 -3.98 -26.11 -10.54
N GLY A 50 -3.85 -24.84 -10.18
CA GLY A 50 -4.41 -24.27 -8.96
C GLY A 50 -5.78 -23.62 -9.14
N TYR A 51 -6.43 -23.73 -10.29
CA TYR A 51 -7.73 -23.10 -10.57
C TYR A 51 -8.75 -23.41 -9.46
N ASN A 52 -9.40 -22.37 -8.92
CA ASN A 52 -10.31 -22.42 -7.77
C ASN A 52 -9.74 -23.06 -6.49
N ARG A 53 -8.41 -23.21 -6.37
CA ARG A 53 -7.80 -23.74 -5.15
C ARG A 53 -7.76 -22.66 -4.08
N MET A 54 -8.67 -22.75 -3.11
CA MET A 54 -8.73 -21.87 -1.95
C MET A 54 -7.91 -22.43 -0.78
N TYR A 55 -7.28 -21.55 -0.01
CA TYR A 55 -6.52 -21.94 1.19
C TYR A 55 -7.45 -22.24 2.38
N ASP A 56 -8.59 -21.57 2.45
CA ASP A 56 -9.44 -21.53 3.65
C ASP A 56 -10.12 -22.86 3.95
N GLU A 57 -10.29 -23.72 2.94
CA GLU A 57 -10.93 -25.03 3.05
C GLU A 57 -10.23 -25.96 4.05
N ASN A 58 -8.94 -25.75 4.31
CA ASN A 58 -8.16 -26.59 5.22
C ASN A 58 -7.97 -26.00 6.63
N VAL A 59 -8.51 -24.81 6.92
CA VAL A 59 -8.33 -24.13 8.22
C VAL A 59 -8.84 -24.96 9.40
N PRO A 60 -10.04 -25.60 9.37
CA PRO A 60 -10.50 -26.43 10.48
C PRO A 60 -9.55 -27.58 10.81
N ASN A 61 -8.98 -28.23 9.79
CA ASN A 61 -8.01 -29.32 9.97
C ASN A 61 -6.72 -28.79 10.61
N MET A 62 -6.21 -27.63 10.18
CA MET A 62 -5.01 -27.03 10.78
C MET A 62 -5.17 -26.72 12.27
N VAL A 63 -6.38 -26.35 12.71
CA VAL A 63 -6.68 -26.12 14.12
C VAL A 63 -6.68 -27.44 14.90
N ILE A 64 -7.26 -28.50 14.32
CA ILE A 64 -7.29 -29.84 14.93
C ILE A 64 -5.88 -30.42 15.06
N ASP A 65 -5.02 -30.22 14.05
CA ASP A 65 -3.63 -30.68 14.05
C ASP A 65 -2.80 -30.09 15.20
N GLY A 66 -3.26 -29.01 15.85
CA GLY A 66 -2.66 -28.47 17.07
C GLY A 66 -1.27 -27.86 16.86
N LYS A 67 -0.86 -27.59 15.61
CA LYS A 67 0.45 -27.05 15.28
C LYS A 67 0.61 -25.63 15.88
N PRO A 68 1.76 -25.29 16.50
CA PRO A 68 2.01 -23.95 17.01
C PRO A 68 1.82 -22.86 15.93
N GLY A 69 1.05 -21.82 16.26
CA GLY A 69 0.73 -20.71 15.37
C GLY A 69 -0.41 -20.98 14.37
N TYR A 70 -1.21 -22.02 14.59
CA TYR A 70 -2.41 -22.36 13.80
C TYR A 70 -3.63 -22.60 14.70
N SER A 71 -3.63 -22.04 15.93
CA SER A 71 -4.77 -22.17 16.82
C SER A 71 -5.95 -21.32 16.33
N ARG A 72 -7.15 -21.60 16.85
CA ARG A 72 -8.32 -20.74 16.63
C ARG A 72 -8.06 -19.28 17.01
N VAL A 73 -7.24 -19.02 18.04
CA VAL A 73 -6.86 -17.67 18.45
C VAL A 73 -5.99 -16.99 17.40
N ASP A 74 -5.05 -17.72 16.81
CA ASP A 74 -4.19 -17.18 15.75
C ASP A 74 -5.02 -16.81 14.51
N PHE A 75 -5.96 -17.66 14.10
CA PHE A 75 -6.88 -17.36 12.99
C PHE A 75 -7.83 -16.20 13.31
N ALA A 76 -8.38 -16.14 14.53
CA ALA A 76 -9.21 -15.01 14.95
C ALA A 76 -8.44 -13.68 14.89
N LEU A 77 -7.17 -13.67 15.33
CA LEU A 77 -6.29 -12.52 15.23
C LEU A 77 -6.03 -12.15 13.76
N ALA A 78 -5.73 -13.13 12.91
CA ALA A 78 -5.50 -12.88 11.49
C ALA A 78 -6.74 -12.28 10.83
N TYR A 79 -7.94 -12.84 11.02
CA TYR A 79 -9.16 -12.32 10.41
C TYR A 79 -9.52 -10.91 10.92
N ALA A 80 -9.39 -10.67 12.22
CA ALA A 80 -9.61 -9.34 12.79
C ALA A 80 -8.67 -8.28 12.18
N SER A 81 -7.45 -8.67 11.80
CA SER A 81 -6.46 -7.74 11.26
C SER A 81 -6.84 -7.13 9.90
N TRP A 82 -7.74 -7.77 9.14
CA TRP A 82 -8.17 -7.33 7.81
C TRP A 82 -9.38 -6.39 7.83
N ILE A 83 -10.02 -6.18 8.98
CA ILE A 83 -11.36 -5.57 9.02
C ILE A 83 -11.41 -4.17 8.40
N VAL A 84 -10.39 -3.33 8.57
CA VAL A 84 -10.37 -1.98 7.99
C VAL A 84 -10.05 -2.05 6.49
N HIS A 85 -9.31 -3.06 6.02
CA HIS A 85 -9.13 -3.25 4.59
C HIS A 85 -10.44 -3.70 3.92
N ASP A 86 -11.11 -4.70 4.49
CA ASP A 86 -12.22 -5.39 3.83
C ASP A 86 -13.56 -4.65 4.00
N ALA A 87 -13.79 -4.00 5.15
CA ALA A 87 -15.07 -3.36 5.45
C ALA A 87 -15.12 -1.86 5.12
N PHE A 88 -13.98 -1.22 4.80
CA PHE A 88 -13.92 0.21 4.53
C PHE A 88 -13.56 0.50 3.07
N GLU A 89 -14.60 0.51 2.23
CA GLU A 89 -14.53 0.82 0.79
C GLU A 89 -13.85 2.18 0.51
N GLY A 90 -14.01 3.15 1.41
CA GLY A 90 -13.40 4.48 1.28
C GLY A 90 -11.87 4.47 1.19
N GLY A 91 -11.20 3.41 1.66
CA GLY A 91 -9.75 3.27 1.61
C GLY A 91 -9.15 3.25 0.20
N PHE A 92 -9.96 2.94 -0.83
CA PHE A 92 -9.52 2.75 -2.22
C PHE A 92 -10.35 3.59 -3.21
N SER A 93 -10.89 4.71 -2.76
CA SER A 93 -11.80 5.51 -3.58
C SER A 93 -11.09 6.38 -4.62
N TRP A 94 -11.71 6.49 -5.79
CA TRP A 94 -11.33 7.48 -6.80
C TRP A 94 -12.05 8.82 -6.60
N LYS A 95 -13.01 8.86 -5.66
CA LYS A 95 -13.87 10.01 -5.38
C LYS A 95 -13.78 10.40 -3.91
N LYS A 96 -14.30 11.58 -3.58
CA LYS A 96 -14.41 12.05 -2.19
C LYS A 96 -15.19 11.04 -1.35
N ILE A 97 -14.65 10.67 -0.20
CA ILE A 97 -15.30 9.77 0.74
C ILE A 97 -16.48 10.51 1.37
N LYS A 98 -17.68 9.94 1.28
CA LYS A 98 -18.86 10.50 1.96
C LYS A 98 -18.78 10.15 3.44
N PRO A 99 -18.66 11.14 4.36
CA PRO A 99 -18.62 10.85 5.78
C PRO A 99 -19.99 10.38 6.27
N TYR A 100 -19.99 9.51 7.30
CA TYR A 100 -21.23 9.05 7.95
C TYR A 100 -22.01 10.22 8.59
N ARG A 101 -21.29 11.20 9.14
CA ARG A 101 -21.85 12.44 9.71
C ARG A 101 -21.00 13.64 9.30
N THR A 102 -21.64 14.77 9.07
CA THR A 102 -20.95 16.05 8.89
C THR A 102 -20.45 16.53 10.25
N SER A 103 -19.19 16.97 10.34
CA SER A 103 -18.69 17.58 11.57
C SER A 103 -19.39 18.91 11.82
N VAL A 104 -19.82 19.15 13.07
CA VAL A 104 -20.46 20.41 13.47
C VAL A 104 -19.50 21.59 13.22
N ASP A 105 -18.20 21.37 13.44
CA ASP A 105 -17.14 22.37 13.27
C ASP A 105 -16.88 22.73 11.79
N THR A 106 -17.42 21.96 10.84
CA THR A 106 -17.21 22.17 9.40
C THR A 106 -18.51 22.38 8.63
N ILE A 107 -19.63 22.65 9.32
CA ILE A 107 -20.91 22.91 8.65
C ILE A 107 -20.75 24.13 7.73
N GLY A 108 -21.15 23.96 6.46
CA GLY A 108 -21.10 25.02 5.44
C GLY A 108 -19.72 25.24 4.80
N ILE A 109 -18.67 24.57 5.27
CA ILE A 109 -17.32 24.68 4.70
C ILE A 109 -17.08 23.54 3.71
N ASP A 110 -16.81 23.89 2.45
CA ASP A 110 -16.42 22.93 1.43
C ASP A 110 -15.16 23.38 0.69
N TRP A 111 -14.00 22.98 1.25
CA TRP A 111 -12.68 23.27 0.68
C TRP A 111 -12.43 22.58 -0.67
N THR A 112 -13.32 21.71 -1.13
CA THR A 112 -13.17 21.07 -2.45
C THR A 112 -13.61 21.98 -3.61
N LYS A 113 -14.29 23.10 -3.30
CA LYS A 113 -14.77 24.06 -4.31
C LYS A 113 -13.71 25.06 -4.76
N THR A 114 -12.64 25.24 -3.99
CA THR A 114 -11.56 26.16 -4.30
C THR A 114 -10.24 25.40 -4.31
N LYS A 115 -9.35 25.77 -5.24
CA LYS A 115 -8.03 25.15 -5.33
C LYS A 115 -7.03 25.97 -4.55
N TYR A 116 -6.31 25.32 -3.62
CA TYR A 116 -5.21 25.93 -2.91
C TYR A 116 -4.06 26.23 -3.89
N ASP A 117 -3.59 27.47 -3.87
CA ASP A 117 -2.52 27.94 -4.75
C ASP A 117 -1.14 27.50 -4.22
N VAL A 118 -0.48 26.60 -4.97
CA VAL A 118 0.81 26.02 -4.58
C VAL A 118 1.93 26.82 -5.23
N ASN A 119 2.43 27.81 -4.49
CA ASN A 119 3.53 28.68 -4.92
C ASN A 119 4.92 28.04 -4.76
N ASP A 120 5.08 27.08 -3.85
CA ASP A 120 6.33 26.32 -3.66
C ASP A 120 6.06 24.81 -3.61
N THR A 121 6.39 24.11 -4.69
CA THR A 121 6.22 22.66 -4.82
C THR A 121 7.13 21.85 -3.89
N ARG A 122 8.29 22.39 -3.53
CA ARG A 122 9.22 21.76 -2.57
C ARG A 122 8.62 21.80 -1.17
N GLU A 123 8.04 22.92 -0.78
CA GLU A 123 7.38 23.04 0.52
C GLU A 123 6.10 22.19 0.57
N MET A 124 5.27 22.22 -0.48
CA MET A 124 4.09 21.35 -0.56
C MET A 124 4.47 19.86 -0.48
N SER A 125 5.58 19.46 -1.12
CA SER A 125 6.11 18.10 -1.00
C SER A 125 6.49 17.73 0.44
N LYS A 126 7.01 18.66 1.24
CA LYS A 126 7.29 18.41 2.67
C LYS A 126 6.00 18.27 3.46
N GLN A 127 5.01 19.12 3.21
CA GLN A 127 3.72 19.09 3.89
C GLN A 127 2.95 17.79 3.61
N VAL A 128 2.84 17.39 2.34
CA VAL A 128 2.23 16.10 1.94
C VAL A 128 2.95 14.92 2.61
N LYS A 129 4.29 14.90 2.60
CA LYS A 129 5.08 13.86 3.29
C LYS A 129 4.91 13.89 4.81
N ARG A 130 4.65 15.06 5.41
CA ARG A 130 4.39 15.19 6.84
C ARG A 130 2.99 14.67 7.18
N ALA A 131 1.98 15.02 6.38
CA ALA A 131 0.61 14.53 6.50
C ALA A 131 0.55 13.00 6.36
N ALA A 132 1.16 12.44 5.31
CA ALA A 132 1.22 10.98 5.12
C ALA A 132 1.87 10.24 6.30
N ARG A 133 2.95 10.79 6.88
CA ARG A 133 3.56 10.22 8.10
C ARG A 133 2.67 10.37 9.34
N LEU A 134 1.97 11.49 9.48
CA LEU A 134 0.99 11.68 10.55
C LEU A 134 -0.10 10.61 10.47
N PHE A 135 -0.57 10.28 9.26
CA PHE A 135 -1.59 9.26 9.02
C PHE A 135 -1.07 7.82 9.01
N GLY A 136 0.20 7.60 9.36
CA GLY A 136 0.73 6.26 9.64
C GLY A 136 1.66 5.68 8.59
N ALA A 137 1.98 6.41 7.51
CA ALA A 137 3.01 6.00 6.55
C ALA A 137 4.39 5.94 7.22
N SER A 138 5.09 4.83 7.03
CA SER A 138 6.44 4.62 7.58
C SER A 138 7.52 5.24 6.68
N LEU A 139 7.32 5.18 5.36
CA LEU A 139 8.13 5.88 4.35
C LEU A 139 7.20 6.55 3.34
N VAL A 140 7.65 7.67 2.75
CA VAL A 140 6.88 8.43 1.76
C VAL A 140 7.84 8.98 0.71
N GLY A 141 7.57 8.64 -0.55
CA GLY A 141 8.27 9.10 -1.73
C GLY A 141 7.28 9.76 -2.70
N ILE A 142 7.80 10.60 -3.58
CA ILE A 142 6.99 11.26 -4.62
C ILE A 142 7.76 11.14 -5.91
N CYS A 143 7.11 10.72 -6.98
CA CYS A 143 7.69 10.60 -8.32
C CYS A 143 6.69 11.07 -9.38
N LYS A 144 7.16 11.26 -10.61
CA LYS A 144 6.27 11.32 -11.77
C LYS A 144 5.64 9.95 -11.97
N LEU A 145 4.35 9.93 -12.33
CA LEU A 145 3.65 8.69 -12.64
C LEU A 145 4.21 8.11 -13.94
N ASN A 146 5.02 7.06 -13.81
CA ASN A 146 5.44 6.28 -14.97
C ASN A 146 4.29 5.37 -15.43
N ARG A 147 3.66 5.74 -16.55
CA ARG A 147 2.43 5.11 -17.05
C ARG A 147 2.65 3.69 -17.55
N GLU A 148 3.89 3.27 -17.81
CA GLU A 148 4.25 1.88 -18.13
C GLU A 148 3.96 0.91 -16.97
N TRP A 149 3.88 1.43 -15.74
CA TRP A 149 3.59 0.66 -14.53
C TRP A 149 2.10 0.55 -14.22
N LEU A 150 1.23 1.25 -14.95
CA LEU A 150 -0.22 1.10 -14.84
C LEU A 150 -0.64 -0.25 -15.44
N TYR A 151 -1.55 -0.96 -14.78
CA TYR A 151 -2.12 -2.18 -15.35
C TYR A 151 -2.82 -1.87 -16.67
N ALA A 152 -2.67 -2.71 -17.69
CA ALA A 152 -3.15 -2.46 -19.06
C ALA A 152 -4.67 -2.19 -19.14
N ASP A 153 -5.42 -2.77 -18.23
CA ASP A 153 -6.88 -2.71 -18.09
C ASP A 153 -7.39 -1.59 -17.19
N VAL A 154 -6.52 -0.68 -16.75
CA VAL A 154 -6.90 0.49 -15.94
C VAL A 154 -6.60 1.78 -16.70
N ASP A 155 -7.58 2.67 -16.76
CA ASP A 155 -7.45 3.98 -17.40
C ASP A 155 -7.40 5.09 -16.34
N VAL A 156 -6.19 5.55 -16.01
CA VAL A 156 -5.97 6.68 -15.12
C VAL A 156 -5.97 7.95 -15.98
N PRO A 157 -6.74 9.01 -15.70
CA PRO A 157 -6.74 10.21 -16.53
C PRO A 157 -5.35 10.87 -16.66
N GLU A 158 -5.01 11.42 -17.84
CA GLU A 158 -3.69 12.02 -18.12
C GLU A 158 -3.32 13.19 -17.21
N LYS A 159 -4.32 13.88 -16.62
CA LYS A 159 -4.11 14.95 -15.64
C LYS A 159 -3.39 14.49 -14.36
N PHE A 160 -3.38 13.20 -14.07
CA PHE A 160 -2.64 12.63 -12.94
C PHE A 160 -1.19 12.37 -13.33
N GLU A 161 -0.32 13.34 -13.08
CA GLU A 161 1.09 13.27 -13.49
C GLU A 161 2.05 12.77 -12.41
N ASN A 162 1.63 12.75 -11.14
CA ASN A 162 2.51 12.44 -10.01
C ASN A 162 1.90 11.31 -9.17
N ALA A 163 2.77 10.52 -8.55
CA ALA A 163 2.39 9.49 -7.60
C ALA A 163 3.07 9.74 -6.24
N ILE A 164 2.28 9.72 -5.18
CA ILE A 164 2.74 9.74 -3.79
C ILE A 164 2.77 8.29 -3.30
N VAL A 165 3.95 7.71 -3.26
CA VAL A 165 4.14 6.30 -2.88
C VAL A 165 4.46 6.20 -1.40
N MET A 166 3.76 5.32 -0.71
CA MET A 166 3.86 5.15 0.74
C MET A 166 4.19 3.71 1.08
N ALA A 167 5.00 3.53 2.12
CA ALA A 167 5.30 2.22 2.69
C ALA A 167 4.78 2.12 4.13
N ILE A 168 4.14 1.01 4.46
CA ILE A 168 3.64 0.68 5.80
C ILE A 168 4.50 -0.46 6.35
N ALA A 169 5.30 -0.19 7.38
CA ALA A 169 6.10 -1.23 8.02
C ALA A 169 5.20 -2.25 8.74
N MET A 170 5.46 -3.53 8.49
CA MET A 170 4.77 -4.63 9.18
C MET A 170 5.46 -4.94 10.51
N ASP A 171 4.71 -5.61 11.39
CA ASP A 171 5.21 -6.09 12.66
C ASP A 171 6.38 -7.09 12.47
N ALA A 172 7.46 -6.90 13.24
CA ALA A 172 8.68 -7.66 13.08
C ALA A 172 8.53 -9.11 13.54
N ASP A 173 7.97 -9.27 14.73
CA ASP A 173 7.85 -10.56 15.41
C ASP A 173 6.80 -11.42 14.70
N GLY A 174 5.67 -10.83 14.31
CA GLY A 174 4.63 -11.50 13.54
C GLY A 174 5.13 -11.99 12.18
N ILE A 175 5.82 -11.15 11.41
CA ILE A 175 6.37 -11.60 10.10
C ILE A 175 7.45 -12.68 10.28
N ALA A 176 8.22 -12.65 11.36
CA ALA A 176 9.23 -13.67 11.65
C ALA A 176 8.64 -15.07 11.89
N THR A 177 7.33 -15.18 12.17
CA THR A 177 6.67 -16.49 12.33
C THR A 177 6.29 -17.15 11.01
N SER A 178 6.55 -16.52 9.86
CA SER A 178 6.16 -17.07 8.55
C SER A 178 6.69 -18.51 8.38
N PRO A 179 5.85 -19.48 7.94
CA PRO A 179 4.52 -19.32 7.36
C PRO A 179 3.34 -19.51 8.35
N ALA A 180 3.55 -19.41 9.66
CA ALA A 180 2.46 -19.52 10.65
C ALA A 180 1.51 -18.32 10.62
N VAL A 181 0.29 -18.51 11.11
CA VAL A 181 -0.83 -17.56 11.00
C VAL A 181 -0.55 -16.16 11.59
N PRO A 182 0.26 -15.97 12.66
CA PRO A 182 0.61 -14.62 13.11
C PRO A 182 1.29 -13.73 12.05
N ALA A 183 1.98 -14.31 11.06
CA ALA A 183 2.52 -13.58 9.92
C ALA A 183 1.41 -13.04 9.00
N ALA A 184 0.30 -13.77 8.87
CA ALA A 184 -0.89 -13.31 8.17
C ALA A 184 -1.56 -12.15 8.92
N ALA A 185 -1.58 -12.18 10.26
CA ALA A 185 -2.06 -11.04 11.05
C ALA A 185 -1.21 -9.78 10.85
N ALA A 186 0.12 -9.91 10.89
CA ALA A 186 1.02 -8.78 10.60
C ALA A 186 0.81 -8.19 9.19
N THR A 187 0.45 -9.06 8.24
CA THR A 187 0.08 -8.68 6.88
C THR A 187 -1.25 -7.92 6.83
N GLY A 188 -2.31 -8.47 7.43
CA GLY A 188 -3.63 -7.84 7.42
C GLY A 188 -3.64 -6.50 8.14
N VAL A 189 -2.94 -6.36 9.28
CA VAL A 189 -2.73 -5.04 9.93
C VAL A 189 -2.07 -4.05 8.95
N GLY A 190 -1.10 -4.51 8.16
CA GLY A 190 -0.47 -3.70 7.12
C GLY A 190 -1.45 -3.15 6.09
N TYR A 191 -2.38 -3.99 5.62
CA TYR A 191 -3.44 -3.60 4.68
C TYR A 191 -4.51 -2.71 5.32
N SER A 192 -4.92 -2.99 6.54
CA SER A 192 -5.85 -2.14 7.29
C SER A 192 -5.27 -0.73 7.50
N ARG A 193 -3.99 -0.64 7.86
CA ARG A 193 -3.27 0.65 7.96
C ARG A 193 -3.11 1.34 6.61
N MET A 194 -2.95 0.58 5.54
CA MET A 194 -2.89 1.09 4.17
C MET A 194 -4.20 1.80 3.80
N ALA A 195 -5.34 1.13 3.98
CA ALA A 195 -6.67 1.68 3.69
C ALA A 195 -6.92 2.98 4.49
N PHE A 196 -6.61 2.98 5.78
CA PHE A 196 -6.70 4.19 6.62
C PHE A 196 -5.80 5.32 6.09
N THR A 197 -4.53 5.03 5.80
CA THR A 197 -3.55 6.03 5.35
C THR A 197 -3.99 6.64 4.01
N LEU A 198 -4.42 5.81 3.06
CA LEU A 198 -4.91 6.25 1.75
C LEU A 198 -6.14 7.16 1.88
N ALA A 199 -7.11 6.77 2.70
CA ALA A 199 -8.29 7.59 2.95
C ALA A 199 -7.92 8.98 3.47
N CYS A 200 -7.09 9.06 4.52
CA CYS A 200 -6.70 10.33 5.11
C CYS A 200 -5.86 11.20 4.17
N VAL A 201 -4.88 10.63 3.46
CA VAL A 201 -4.02 11.41 2.54
C VAL A 201 -4.82 11.86 1.31
N GLY A 202 -5.70 11.01 0.76
CA GLY A 202 -6.53 11.40 -0.38
C GLY A 202 -7.52 12.51 -0.02
N GLU A 203 -8.16 12.44 1.15
CA GLU A 203 -9.02 13.53 1.63
C GLU A 203 -8.23 14.79 1.98
N PHE A 204 -7.01 14.68 2.50
CA PHE A 204 -6.13 15.84 2.68
C PHE A 204 -5.86 16.55 1.34
N ILE A 205 -5.54 15.81 0.28
CA ILE A 205 -5.31 16.38 -1.06
C ILE A 205 -6.60 16.99 -1.62
N ARG A 206 -7.75 16.33 -1.45
CA ARG A 206 -9.06 16.85 -1.87
C ARG A 206 -9.46 18.12 -1.12
N ASN A 207 -9.15 18.21 0.17
CA ASN A 207 -9.36 19.43 0.96
C ASN A 207 -8.40 20.57 0.60
N LEU A 208 -7.40 20.34 -0.24
CA LEU A 208 -6.63 21.41 -0.91
C LEU A 208 -7.21 21.77 -2.28
N GLY A 209 -8.34 21.18 -2.68
CA GLY A 209 -8.98 21.37 -3.98
C GLY A 209 -8.33 20.63 -5.15
N TYR A 210 -7.53 19.59 -4.87
CA TYR A 210 -6.92 18.73 -5.88
C TYR A 210 -7.61 17.37 -5.95
N GLU A 211 -7.57 16.72 -7.10
CA GLU A 211 -8.05 15.34 -7.22
C GLU A 211 -6.99 14.35 -6.74
N ALA A 212 -7.46 13.19 -6.25
CA ALA A 212 -6.62 12.11 -5.75
C ALA A 212 -7.28 10.77 -6.07
N ILE A 213 -6.49 9.77 -6.45
CA ILE A 213 -6.94 8.40 -6.70
C ILE A 213 -6.27 7.48 -5.70
N GLN A 214 -7.03 6.90 -4.78
CA GLN A 214 -6.47 6.05 -3.72
C GLN A 214 -6.28 4.63 -4.24
N CYS A 215 -5.02 4.17 -4.30
CA CYS A 215 -4.67 2.86 -4.86
C CYS A 215 -3.97 1.98 -3.80
N GLY A 216 -4.53 0.80 -3.57
CA GLY A 216 -3.90 -0.26 -2.78
C GLY A 216 -2.94 -1.07 -3.65
N ASN A 217 -3.30 -2.32 -3.90
CA ASN A 217 -2.59 -3.22 -4.81
C ASN A 217 -3.06 -3.12 -6.27
N ASP A 218 -4.19 -2.45 -6.50
CA ASP A 218 -4.83 -2.22 -7.79
C ASP A 218 -4.16 -1.08 -8.57
N THR A 219 -4.66 -0.79 -9.78
CA THR A 219 -4.28 0.34 -10.64
C THR A 219 -2.87 0.30 -11.24
N ALA A 220 -1.84 0.05 -10.45
CA ALA A 220 -0.45 0.09 -10.88
C ALA A 220 0.46 -0.85 -10.07
N LEU A 221 1.55 -1.30 -10.69
CA LEU A 221 2.61 -2.09 -10.07
C LEU A 221 3.33 -1.26 -8.98
N SER A 222 3.12 -1.61 -7.72
CA SER A 222 3.61 -0.81 -6.58
C SER A 222 5.14 -0.81 -6.42
N ILE A 223 5.83 -1.91 -6.75
CA ILE A 223 7.28 -2.03 -6.58
C ILE A 223 8.07 -1.09 -7.50
N PRO A 224 7.87 -1.10 -8.84
CA PRO A 224 8.61 -0.19 -9.70
C PRO A 224 8.32 1.29 -9.38
N LEU A 225 7.07 1.65 -9.04
CA LEU A 225 6.74 2.99 -8.56
C LEU A 225 7.44 3.36 -7.24
N ALA A 226 7.59 2.41 -6.30
CA ALA A 226 8.33 2.66 -5.06
C ALA A 226 9.84 2.86 -5.29
N ILE A 227 10.40 2.19 -6.30
CA ILE A 227 11.77 2.44 -6.77
C ILE A 227 11.88 3.86 -7.36
N ASP A 228 10.95 4.24 -8.24
CA ASP A 228 10.90 5.59 -8.85
C ASP A 228 10.74 6.69 -7.80
N ALA A 229 9.98 6.41 -6.74
CA ALA A 229 9.81 7.30 -5.59
C ALA A 229 10.99 7.32 -4.60
N GLY A 230 12.03 6.50 -4.86
CA GLY A 230 13.26 6.45 -4.08
C GLY A 230 13.12 5.77 -2.71
N LEU A 231 12.18 4.82 -2.56
CA LEU A 231 11.95 4.14 -1.29
C LEU A 231 12.87 2.94 -1.04
N GLY A 232 13.44 2.36 -2.09
CA GLY A 232 14.29 1.18 -2.00
C GLY A 232 14.71 0.65 -3.37
N GLU A 233 15.27 -0.55 -3.38
CA GLU A 233 15.72 -1.26 -4.59
C GLU A 233 15.04 -2.62 -4.73
N LEU A 234 15.08 -3.20 -5.93
CA LEU A 234 14.53 -4.53 -6.18
C LEU A 234 15.43 -5.62 -5.55
N GLY A 235 14.86 -6.44 -4.68
CA GLY A 235 15.50 -7.63 -4.13
C GLY A 235 15.35 -8.84 -5.05
N ARG A 236 16.26 -9.82 -4.91
CA ARG A 236 16.18 -11.11 -5.63
C ARG A 236 14.87 -11.86 -5.41
N ASN A 237 14.23 -11.65 -4.27
CA ASN A 237 12.91 -12.20 -3.93
C ASN A 237 11.74 -11.50 -4.65
N GLY A 238 12.03 -10.56 -5.55
CA GLY A 238 11.00 -9.80 -6.28
C GLY A 238 10.29 -8.75 -5.44
N LEU A 239 10.79 -8.43 -4.23
CA LEU A 239 10.22 -7.42 -3.33
C LEU A 239 11.10 -6.17 -3.27
N LEU A 240 10.51 -5.04 -2.91
CA LEU A 240 11.26 -3.82 -2.60
C LEU A 240 12.06 -4.01 -1.30
N ILE A 241 13.36 -3.72 -1.33
CA ILE A 241 14.24 -3.67 -0.16
C ILE A 241 14.43 -2.22 0.25
N THR A 242 13.84 -1.85 1.38
CA THR A 242 14.03 -0.52 1.98
C THR A 242 15.22 -0.56 2.95
N PRO A 243 16.03 0.51 3.07
CA PRO A 243 17.10 0.57 4.06
C PRO A 243 16.59 0.37 5.50
N GLN A 244 15.42 0.93 5.81
CA GLN A 244 14.88 0.99 7.18
C GLN A 244 14.24 -0.32 7.64
N TYR A 245 13.57 -1.04 6.73
CA TYR A 245 12.72 -2.18 7.08
C TYR A 245 13.00 -3.43 6.24
N GLY A 246 13.98 -3.39 5.34
CA GLY A 246 14.17 -4.43 4.34
C GLY A 246 12.90 -4.61 3.49
N PRO A 247 12.50 -5.85 3.17
CA PRO A 247 11.25 -6.14 2.47
C PRO A 247 10.00 -6.10 3.36
N ARG A 248 10.13 -5.78 4.65
CA ARG A 248 9.03 -5.86 5.64
C ARG A 248 8.11 -4.64 5.58
N VAL A 249 7.62 -4.33 4.39
CA VAL A 249 6.69 -3.22 4.14
C VAL A 249 5.57 -3.64 3.20
N ARG A 250 4.39 -3.04 3.38
CA ARG A 250 3.33 -2.98 2.38
C ARG A 250 3.42 -1.65 1.63
N LEU A 251 3.05 -1.63 0.37
CA LEU A 251 3.14 -0.45 -0.48
C LEU A 251 1.74 -0.01 -0.92
N CYS A 252 1.51 1.29 -0.96
CA CYS A 252 0.34 1.92 -1.57
C CYS A 252 0.69 3.24 -2.21
N LYS A 253 -0.25 3.81 -2.95
CA LYS A 253 -0.02 5.03 -3.70
C LYS A 253 -1.30 5.86 -3.89
N ILE A 254 -1.10 7.17 -4.03
CA ILE A 254 -2.09 8.15 -4.48
C ILE A 254 -1.58 8.86 -5.71
#